data_AF-A0AA42ZYF0-F1
#
_entry.id   AF-A0AA42ZYF0-F1
#
_cell.length_a   1.000
_cell.length_b   1.000
_cell.length_c   1.000
_cell.angle_alpha   90.00
_cell.angle_beta   90.00
_cell.angle_gamma   90.00
#
_symmetry.space_group_name_H-M   'P 1'
#
loop_
_entity.id
_entity.type
_entity.pdbx_description
1 polymer ?
#
loop_
_entity_poly.entity_id
_entity_poly.type
_entity_poly.pdbx_seq_one_letter_code
_entity_poly.pdbx_strand_id
1 'polypeptide(L)'
;MKRISICLLAAMFSLFATAEPEQAESGLPEDLDAAAAEQAAVAEALNNPLSSLWIMFIQNDTTLYKGDLVDSLGKSDLVQNTTLIQPVMPFQLTENWKAIFRPVIPINSFETVDNLDVTTGTVPDTTGTDFDRETGLGDIILWSAFSNSYKPPFVWGFGPTVMLPTATDDRLGTGKYSAGPMALAINITDDWIFGGVGQHWWSFAGDDTKNVDTSFGKVQADRPDVNLTDFQYIVRYRYSALTNIGAAPNVQYNWETDELSLPLGLGFDTMGKIGRLPIKFGAEIHYYAVQDDDFGPDWRLRLYFVPVLPSPGWSKKALF
;
A
#
# COMPACT_ATOMS: atom_id res chain seq x y z
N MET A 1 7.50 -34.61 47.84
CA MET A 1 8.66 -34.08 47.09
C MET A 1 8.14 -33.31 45.88
N LYS A 2 8.43 -32.00 45.89
CA LYS A 2 8.35 -30.95 44.86
C LYS A 2 7.30 -31.02 43.73
N ARG A 3 6.29 -30.16 43.88
CA ARG A 3 5.50 -29.52 42.80
C ARG A 3 6.33 -28.42 42.15
N ILE A 4 6.23 -28.24 40.83
CA ILE A 4 6.71 -27.04 40.12
C ILE A 4 5.51 -26.45 39.36
N SER A 5 4.98 -25.37 39.92
CA SER A 5 4.17 -24.36 39.23
C SER A 5 5.11 -23.24 38.82
N ILE A 6 5.02 -22.75 37.59
CA ILE A 6 5.52 -21.41 37.22
C ILE A 6 4.49 -20.75 36.29
N CYS A 7 3.63 -19.93 36.89
CA CYS A 7 3.05 -18.75 36.26
C CYS A 7 4.09 -17.63 36.34
N LEU A 8 4.43 -16.98 35.22
CA LEU A 8 5.23 -15.75 35.24
C LEU A 8 5.09 -14.98 33.91
N LEU A 9 4.10 -14.10 33.84
CA LEU A 9 4.22 -12.83 33.10
C LEU A 9 3.10 -11.85 33.52
N ALA A 10 3.12 -11.46 34.78
CA ALA A 10 2.30 -10.38 35.32
C ALA A 10 3.03 -9.75 36.52
N ALA A 11 4.06 -8.95 36.26
CA ALA A 11 4.66 -8.04 37.23
C ALA A 11 5.72 -7.16 36.56
N MET A 12 5.31 -6.06 35.96
CA MET A 12 6.18 -4.89 35.82
C MET A 12 5.34 -3.62 35.91
N PHE A 13 4.69 -3.47 37.07
CA PHE A 13 3.95 -2.27 37.46
C PHE A 13 4.19 -2.04 38.95
N SER A 14 5.37 -1.55 39.32
CA SER A 14 5.62 -0.86 40.60
C SER A 14 7.11 -0.59 40.78
N LEU A 15 7.54 0.63 40.49
CA LEU A 15 8.62 1.26 41.26
C LEU A 15 8.37 2.77 41.28
N PHE A 16 7.45 3.18 42.15
CA PHE A 16 7.39 4.55 42.66
C PHE A 16 8.48 4.67 43.73
N ALA A 17 9.51 5.47 43.45
CA ALA A 17 10.39 5.99 44.48
C ALA A 17 9.79 7.30 45.01
N THR A 18 9.55 7.34 46.31
CA THR A 18 9.13 8.51 47.09
C THR A 18 10.24 9.55 47.12
N ALA A 19 9.99 10.71 46.52
CA ALA A 19 10.67 11.96 46.84
C ALA A 19 9.60 12.99 47.26
N GLU A 20 9.81 13.62 48.41
CA GLU A 20 8.97 14.68 48.99
C GLU A 20 8.90 15.92 48.06
N PRO A 21 7.85 16.75 48.17
CA PRO A 21 7.48 17.70 47.12
C PRO A 21 8.27 19.00 47.28
N GLU A 22 9.27 19.19 46.42
CA GLU A 22 9.77 20.53 46.14
C GLU A 22 8.83 21.16 45.12
N GLN A 23 8.17 22.25 45.51
CA GLN A 23 7.28 23.03 44.66
C GLN A 23 8.06 23.60 43.47
N ALA A 24 8.13 22.85 42.38
CA ALA A 24 8.55 23.36 41.07
C ALA A 24 7.29 23.71 40.28
N GLU A 25 7.12 24.99 39.97
CA GLU A 25 6.14 25.48 38.99
C GLU A 25 6.28 24.67 37.68
N SER A 26 5.37 23.73 37.45
CA SER A 26 5.36 22.89 36.25
C SER A 26 4.69 23.64 35.09
N GLY A 27 5.37 24.65 34.56
CA GLY A 27 5.28 24.92 33.13
C GLY A 27 6.15 23.88 32.44
N LEU A 28 5.55 22.98 31.65
CA LEU A 28 6.33 22.25 30.65
C LEU A 28 7.11 23.29 29.82
N PRO A 29 8.41 23.10 29.55
CA PRO A 29 9.14 24.10 28.80
C PRO A 29 8.52 24.24 27.40
N GLU A 30 8.24 25.49 27.03
CA GLU A 30 7.48 25.92 25.86
C GLU A 30 8.02 25.35 24.52
N ASP A 31 9.28 24.90 24.53
CA ASP A 31 9.98 24.28 23.41
C ASP A 31 9.52 22.83 23.13
N LEU A 32 9.16 22.07 24.16
CA LEU A 32 8.64 20.71 24.04
C LEU A 32 7.22 20.71 23.47
N ASP A 33 6.37 21.65 23.92
CA ASP A 33 5.01 21.81 23.42
C ASP A 33 5.00 22.29 21.96
N ALA A 34 5.88 23.22 21.60
CA ALA A 34 6.05 23.65 20.21
C ALA A 34 6.53 22.51 19.30
N ALA A 35 7.50 21.70 19.75
CA ALA A 35 8.01 20.56 19.00
C ALA A 35 6.99 19.42 18.87
N ALA A 36 6.11 19.24 19.87
CA ALA A 36 5.00 18.29 19.81
C ALA A 36 3.90 18.77 18.84
N ALA A 37 3.57 20.06 18.88
CA ALA A 37 2.60 20.67 17.97
C ALA A 37 3.06 20.60 16.50
N GLU A 38 4.34 20.86 16.23
CA GLU A 38 4.91 20.73 14.89
C GLU A 38 4.82 19.28 14.38
N GLN A 39 5.11 18.31 15.24
CA GLN A 39 4.98 16.88 14.90
C GLN A 39 3.54 16.49 14.59
N ALA A 40 2.59 16.95 15.40
CA ALA A 40 1.18 16.71 15.16
C ALA A 40 0.70 17.33 13.83
N ALA A 41 1.17 18.54 13.48
CA ALA A 41 0.83 19.17 12.21
C ALA A 41 1.38 18.41 11.00
N VAL A 42 2.59 17.86 11.10
CA VAL A 42 3.15 17.01 10.05
C VAL A 42 2.41 15.66 9.97
N ALA A 43 2.04 15.07 11.11
CA ALA A 43 1.24 13.85 11.15
C ALA A 43 -0.11 14.03 10.45
N GLU A 44 -0.77 15.16 10.71
CA GLU A 44 -2.02 15.53 10.06
C GLU A 44 -1.85 15.64 8.53
N ALA A 45 -0.79 16.31 8.09
CA ALA A 45 -0.50 16.45 6.67
C ALA A 45 -0.12 15.10 5.99
N LEU A 46 0.46 14.15 6.73
CA LEU A 46 0.74 12.79 6.24
C LEU A 46 -0.53 11.92 6.09
N ASN A 47 -1.55 12.19 6.91
CA ASN A 47 -2.84 11.49 6.82
C ASN A 47 -3.72 12.02 5.68
N ASN A 48 -3.41 13.20 5.16
CA ASN A 48 -4.07 13.79 3.99
C ASN A 48 -3.24 13.54 2.71
N PRO A 49 -3.66 12.63 1.82
CA PRO A 49 -2.94 12.36 0.58
C PRO A 49 -2.93 13.54 -0.39
N LEU A 50 -3.78 14.55 -0.17
CA LEU A 50 -3.83 15.80 -0.92
C LEU A 50 -3.10 16.96 -0.24
N SER A 51 -2.30 16.70 0.80
CA SER A 51 -1.53 17.74 1.47
C SER A 51 -0.46 18.35 0.55
N SER A 52 0.24 19.39 0.99
CA SER A 52 1.35 20.01 0.23
C SER A 52 2.71 19.35 0.50
N LEU A 53 2.74 18.25 1.26
CA LEU A 53 3.97 17.53 1.55
C LEU A 53 4.30 16.60 0.39
N TRP A 54 5.55 16.63 -0.04
CA TRP A 54 6.08 15.57 -0.88
C TRP A 54 6.45 14.43 0.06
N ILE A 55 6.03 13.22 -0.30
CA ILE A 55 6.28 12.03 0.52
C ILE A 55 6.67 10.89 -0.39
N MET A 56 7.45 9.96 0.15
CA MET A 56 7.80 8.73 -0.54
C MET A 56 7.18 7.57 0.21
N PHE A 57 6.17 6.90 -0.36
CA PHE A 57 5.74 5.63 0.22
C PHE A 57 6.70 4.54 -0.22
N ILE A 58 7.39 3.94 0.74
CA ILE A 58 8.10 2.68 0.56
C ILE A 58 7.28 1.64 1.31
N GLN A 59 6.69 0.72 0.56
CA GLN A 59 5.81 -0.31 1.10
C GLN A 59 6.35 -1.67 0.68
N ASN A 60 6.31 -2.64 1.57
CA ASN A 60 6.61 -4.03 1.25
C ASN A 60 5.40 -4.88 1.67
N ASP A 61 4.81 -5.56 0.71
CA ASP A 61 3.69 -6.48 0.89
C ASP A 61 4.23 -7.91 0.74
N THR A 62 4.31 -8.64 1.86
CA THR A 62 4.55 -10.09 1.88
C THR A 62 3.19 -10.78 1.82
N THR A 63 2.89 -11.42 0.70
CA THR A 63 1.61 -12.10 0.45
C THR A 63 1.82 -13.60 0.42
N LEU A 64 0.99 -14.32 1.17
CA LEU A 64 0.87 -15.77 1.15
C LEU A 64 -0.26 -16.14 0.20
N TYR A 65 0.03 -16.99 -0.77
CA TYR A 65 -0.93 -17.48 -1.74
C TYR A 65 -1.31 -18.94 -1.45
N LYS A 66 -2.58 -19.23 -1.72
CA LYS A 66 -3.21 -20.55 -1.69
C LYS A 66 -4.07 -20.74 -2.94
N GLY A 67 -4.64 -21.93 -3.07
CA GLY A 67 -5.52 -22.32 -4.17
C GLY A 67 -5.25 -23.74 -4.60
N ASP A 68 -6.12 -24.27 -5.46
CA ASP A 68 -6.03 -25.64 -5.97
C ASP A 68 -4.67 -25.91 -6.63
N LEU A 69 -4.06 -24.89 -7.26
CA LEU A 69 -2.71 -24.99 -7.80
C LEU A 69 -1.67 -25.24 -6.71
N VAL A 70 -1.69 -24.48 -5.61
CA VAL A 70 -0.72 -24.60 -4.50
C VAL A 70 -0.81 -25.98 -3.85
N ASP A 71 -2.03 -26.47 -3.66
CA ASP A 71 -2.33 -27.78 -3.10
C ASP A 71 -1.84 -28.91 -4.02
N SER A 72 -2.06 -28.78 -5.35
CA SER A 72 -1.60 -29.76 -6.35
C SER A 72 -0.07 -29.91 -6.37
N LEU A 73 0.64 -28.86 -6.01
CA LEU A 73 2.11 -28.81 -5.92
C LEU A 73 2.64 -29.38 -4.59
N GLY A 74 1.77 -29.78 -3.67
CA GLY A 74 2.14 -30.32 -2.36
C GLY A 74 2.83 -29.29 -1.45
N LYS A 75 2.69 -27.99 -1.74
CA LYS A 75 3.18 -26.89 -0.90
C LYS A 75 2.06 -26.40 0.01
N SER A 76 2.42 -25.89 1.18
CA SER A 76 1.43 -25.33 2.11
C SER A 76 1.06 -23.88 1.77
N ASP A 77 2.02 -23.08 1.31
CA ASP A 77 1.84 -21.68 0.90
C ASP A 77 2.92 -21.29 -0.12
N LEU A 78 2.57 -20.44 -1.10
CA LEU A 78 3.54 -19.73 -1.94
C LEU A 78 3.72 -18.30 -1.42
N VAL A 79 4.97 -17.81 -1.39
CA VAL A 79 5.29 -16.49 -0.84
C VAL A 79 5.71 -15.53 -1.95
N GLN A 80 5.04 -14.39 -2.01
CA GLN A 80 5.41 -13.26 -2.85
C GLN A 80 5.75 -12.05 -1.99
N ASN A 81 6.82 -11.36 -2.36
CA ASN A 81 7.15 -10.05 -1.83
C ASN A 81 7.04 -9.01 -2.93
N THR A 82 6.19 -8.00 -2.73
CA THR A 82 6.08 -6.86 -3.63
C THR A 82 6.52 -5.61 -2.87
N THR A 83 7.61 -4.99 -3.33
CA THR A 83 8.07 -3.69 -2.82
C THR A 83 7.54 -2.60 -3.74
N LEU A 84 6.77 -1.68 -3.20
CA LEU A 84 6.25 -0.51 -3.90
C LEU A 84 7.03 0.74 -3.51
N ILE A 85 7.52 1.46 -4.52
CA ILE A 85 8.09 2.79 -4.36
C ILE A 85 7.13 3.79 -5.00
N GLN A 86 6.61 4.73 -4.20
CA GLN A 86 5.51 5.60 -4.63
C GLN A 86 5.74 7.03 -4.14
N PRO A 87 6.44 7.88 -4.93
CA PRO A 87 6.50 9.30 -4.62
C PRO A 87 5.12 9.92 -4.82
N VAL A 88 4.67 10.70 -3.86
CA VAL A 88 3.46 11.52 -3.97
C VAL A 88 3.90 12.96 -4.13
N MET A 89 3.65 13.51 -5.31
CA MET A 89 4.10 14.83 -5.70
C MET A 89 2.90 15.75 -5.97
N PRO A 90 2.45 16.50 -4.95
CA PRO A 90 1.46 17.56 -5.12
C PRO A 90 2.07 18.81 -5.77
N PHE A 91 1.28 19.43 -6.64
CA PHE A 91 1.56 20.68 -7.35
C PHE A 91 0.37 21.61 -7.26
N GLN A 92 0.60 22.88 -6.92
CA GLN A 92 -0.44 23.89 -6.99
C GLN A 92 -0.67 24.28 -8.47
N LEU A 93 -1.83 23.93 -9.02
CA LEU A 93 -2.15 24.17 -10.42
C LEU A 93 -2.63 25.61 -10.64
N THR A 94 -3.66 26.02 -9.88
CA THR A 94 -4.18 27.40 -9.82
C THR A 94 -4.26 27.83 -8.36
N GLU A 95 -4.79 29.01 -8.03
CA GLU A 95 -5.00 29.40 -6.63
C GLU A 95 -5.86 28.40 -5.83
N ASN A 96 -6.80 27.72 -6.50
CA ASN A 96 -7.79 26.86 -5.86
C ASN A 96 -7.65 25.37 -6.21
N TRP A 97 -6.89 25.02 -7.24
CA TRP A 97 -6.74 23.65 -7.69
C TRP A 97 -5.33 23.12 -7.44
N LYS A 98 -5.27 21.88 -6.98
CA LYS A 98 -4.06 21.10 -6.81
C LYS A 98 -4.09 19.91 -7.76
N ALA A 99 -2.95 19.60 -8.35
CA ALA A 99 -2.70 18.37 -9.09
C ALA A 99 -1.73 17.49 -8.29
N ILE A 100 -1.87 16.19 -8.36
CA ILE A 100 -1.02 15.22 -7.68
C ILE A 100 -0.62 14.18 -8.69
N PHE A 101 0.68 13.88 -8.74
CA PHE A 101 1.21 12.78 -9.52
C PHE A 101 1.83 11.77 -8.57
N ARG A 102 1.41 10.51 -8.72
CA ARG A 102 1.85 9.38 -7.91
C ARG A 102 2.15 8.19 -8.83
N PRO A 103 3.38 8.06 -9.35
CA PRO A 103 3.81 6.82 -9.95
C PRO A 103 3.95 5.75 -8.86
N VAL A 104 3.41 4.57 -9.11
CA VAL A 104 3.52 3.38 -8.27
C VAL A 104 4.44 2.43 -9.00
N ILE A 105 5.61 2.19 -8.43
CA ILE A 105 6.67 1.40 -9.04
C ILE A 105 6.79 0.08 -8.27
N PRO A 106 6.26 -1.03 -8.80
CA PRO A 106 6.34 -2.33 -8.16
C PRO A 106 7.63 -3.06 -8.51
N ILE A 107 8.30 -3.58 -7.49
CA ILE A 107 9.41 -4.52 -7.58
C ILE A 107 8.93 -5.82 -6.95
N ASN A 108 8.72 -6.83 -7.79
CA ASN A 108 8.17 -8.11 -7.39
C ASN A 108 9.30 -9.12 -7.17
N SER A 109 9.13 -9.99 -6.18
CA SER A 109 10.03 -11.10 -5.88
C SER A 109 9.23 -12.27 -5.33
N PHE A 110 9.13 -13.37 -6.07
CA PHE A 110 8.31 -14.53 -5.68
C PHE A 110 8.88 -15.84 -6.23
N GLU A 111 8.49 -16.94 -5.61
CA GLU A 111 8.66 -18.28 -6.18
C GLU A 111 7.65 -18.42 -7.32
N THR A 112 8.10 -18.42 -8.56
CA THR A 112 7.19 -18.51 -9.71
C THR A 112 6.81 -19.96 -9.95
N VAL A 113 5.62 -20.21 -10.49
CA VAL A 113 5.34 -21.43 -11.24
C VAL A 113 5.52 -21.04 -12.70
N ASP A 114 6.16 -21.88 -13.53
CA ASP A 114 6.14 -21.67 -14.98
C ASP A 114 4.69 -21.41 -15.42
N ASN A 115 4.47 -20.34 -16.19
CA ASN A 115 3.19 -19.87 -16.77
C ASN A 115 2.32 -18.88 -15.95
N LEU A 116 2.53 -18.71 -14.64
CA LEU A 116 1.64 -17.87 -13.83
C LEU A 116 1.83 -16.36 -14.13
N ASP A 117 0.72 -15.65 -14.44
CA ASP A 117 0.71 -14.17 -14.47
C ASP A 117 0.18 -13.63 -13.15
N VAL A 118 1.07 -12.99 -12.39
CA VAL A 118 0.76 -12.51 -11.04
C VAL A 118 -0.08 -11.23 -11.05
N THR A 119 -0.10 -10.49 -12.17
CA THR A 119 -0.88 -9.25 -12.25
C THR A 119 -2.37 -9.50 -12.45
N THR A 120 -2.70 -10.62 -13.10
CA THR A 120 -4.07 -11.00 -13.47
C THR A 120 -4.55 -12.25 -12.75
N GLY A 121 -3.68 -12.99 -12.06
CA GLY A 121 -4.02 -14.23 -11.36
C GLY A 121 -4.16 -15.45 -12.27
N THR A 122 -4.09 -15.27 -13.59
CA THR A 122 -4.40 -16.36 -14.54
C THR A 122 -3.32 -17.44 -14.55
N VAL A 123 -3.78 -18.69 -14.40
CA VAL A 123 -3.00 -19.92 -14.56
C VAL A 123 -3.26 -20.51 -15.95
N PRO A 124 -2.27 -20.55 -16.86
CA PRO A 124 -2.41 -21.23 -18.13
C PRO A 124 -2.47 -22.76 -17.99
N ASP A 125 -3.23 -23.42 -18.88
CA ASP A 125 -3.47 -24.88 -18.91
C ASP A 125 -2.21 -25.76 -19.01
N THR A 126 -1.04 -25.19 -19.32
CA THR A 126 0.22 -25.93 -19.49
C THR A 126 1.14 -25.76 -18.27
N THR A 127 0.92 -26.48 -17.17
CA THR A 127 1.79 -26.37 -16.00
C THR A 127 3.16 -27.04 -16.22
N GLY A 128 4.20 -26.23 -16.43
CA GLY A 128 5.60 -26.60 -16.16
C GLY A 128 5.89 -26.49 -14.66
N THR A 129 6.80 -27.30 -14.13
CA THR A 129 7.12 -27.34 -12.69
C THR A 129 8.54 -26.89 -12.42
N ASP A 130 8.97 -25.75 -12.95
CA ASP A 130 10.15 -25.06 -12.41
C ASP A 130 9.74 -23.93 -11.47
N PHE A 131 10.45 -23.82 -10.35
CA PHE A 131 10.13 -22.93 -9.23
C PHE A 131 11.25 -21.92 -8.94
N ASP A 132 11.84 -21.39 -9.99
CA ASP A 132 12.87 -20.38 -9.83
C ASP A 132 12.29 -19.09 -9.26
N ARG A 133 13.00 -18.51 -8.29
CA ARG A 133 12.64 -17.23 -7.70
C ARG A 133 13.00 -16.12 -8.67
N GLU A 134 11.99 -15.43 -9.16
CA GLU A 134 12.20 -14.26 -10.00
C GLU A 134 12.18 -12.98 -9.20
N THR A 135 12.94 -12.00 -9.67
CA THR A 135 12.90 -10.65 -9.12
C THR A 135 13.03 -9.63 -10.23
N GLY A 136 12.07 -8.73 -10.31
CA GLY A 136 12.05 -7.74 -11.37
C GLY A 136 11.03 -6.64 -11.17
N LEU A 137 11.03 -5.69 -12.11
CA LEU A 137 10.05 -4.62 -12.17
C LEU A 137 8.73 -5.20 -12.65
N GLY A 138 7.61 -4.73 -12.10
CA GLY A 138 6.29 -4.93 -12.68
C GLY A 138 5.82 -3.70 -13.48
N ASP A 139 4.53 -3.68 -13.80
CA ASP A 139 3.93 -2.55 -14.53
C ASP A 139 3.81 -1.31 -13.65
N ILE A 140 4.35 -0.20 -14.14
CA ILE A 140 4.29 1.09 -13.45
C ILE A 140 2.90 1.70 -13.67
N ILE A 141 2.25 2.08 -12.58
CA ILE A 141 0.96 2.78 -12.60
C ILE A 141 1.19 4.25 -12.28
N LEU A 142 0.80 5.15 -13.17
CA LEU A 142 0.72 6.57 -12.89
C LEU A 142 -0.72 6.94 -12.48
N TRP A 143 -0.91 7.19 -11.19
CA TRP A 143 -2.10 7.85 -10.69
C TRP A 143 -1.93 9.36 -10.72
N SER A 144 -2.83 10.07 -11.40
CA SER A 144 -2.95 11.54 -11.32
C SER A 144 -4.28 12.01 -10.73
N ALA A 145 -4.28 12.89 -9.73
CA ALA A 145 -5.52 13.44 -9.16
C ALA A 145 -5.53 14.97 -9.16
N PHE A 146 -6.69 15.54 -9.48
CA PHE A 146 -7.01 16.95 -9.38
C PHE A 146 -8.01 17.18 -8.26
N SER A 147 -7.78 18.22 -7.47
CA SER A 147 -8.63 18.55 -6.32
C SER A 147 -8.69 20.04 -6.08
N ASN A 148 -9.88 20.55 -5.78
CA ASN A 148 -10.10 21.86 -5.17
C ASN A 148 -10.55 21.78 -3.69
N SER A 149 -10.69 20.57 -3.16
CA SER A 149 -11.02 20.29 -1.76
C SER A 149 -9.95 19.39 -1.16
N TYR A 150 -8.84 20.01 -0.76
CA TYR A 150 -7.64 19.33 -0.26
C TYR A 150 -7.34 19.66 1.22
N LYS A 151 -8.27 20.32 1.92
CA LYS A 151 -8.20 20.61 3.35
C LYS A 151 -9.24 19.76 4.10
N PRO A 152 -8.88 19.17 5.26
CA PRO A 152 -9.84 18.52 6.14
C PRO A 152 -11.02 19.43 6.52
N PRO A 153 -12.19 18.88 6.91
CA PRO A 153 -12.41 17.46 7.18
C PRO A 153 -12.74 16.63 5.94
N PHE A 154 -13.15 17.23 4.83
CA PHE A 154 -13.54 16.47 3.63
C PHE A 154 -12.60 16.77 2.47
N VAL A 155 -11.82 15.77 2.08
CA VAL A 155 -10.90 15.85 0.94
C VAL A 155 -11.34 14.92 -0.16
N TRP A 156 -11.30 15.40 -1.40
CA TRP A 156 -11.64 14.58 -2.56
C TRP A 156 -10.82 15.00 -3.78
N GLY A 157 -10.67 14.08 -4.72
CA GLY A 157 -10.00 14.34 -5.99
C GLY A 157 -10.44 13.34 -7.07
N PHE A 158 -10.21 13.69 -8.32
CA PHE A 158 -10.45 12.81 -9.46
C PHE A 158 -9.39 13.03 -10.53
N GLY A 159 -9.19 12.05 -11.40
CA GLY A 159 -8.28 12.21 -12.53
C GLY A 159 -8.10 10.94 -13.34
N PRO A 160 -7.09 10.91 -14.21
CA PRO A 160 -6.75 9.74 -15.02
C PRO A 160 -5.71 8.84 -14.36
N THR A 161 -5.89 7.53 -14.55
CA THR A 161 -4.94 6.47 -14.25
C THR A 161 -4.39 5.87 -15.52
N VAL A 162 -3.09 5.58 -15.52
CA VAL A 162 -2.41 4.90 -16.63
C VAL A 162 -1.52 3.80 -16.07
N MET A 163 -1.60 2.61 -16.62
CA MET A 163 -0.72 1.48 -16.36
C MET A 163 0.15 1.26 -17.60
N LEU A 164 1.46 1.14 -17.39
CA LEU A 164 2.46 1.02 -18.44
C LEU A 164 3.11 -0.37 -18.37
N PRO A 165 3.30 -1.06 -19.52
CA PRO A 165 3.91 -2.37 -19.58
C PRO A 165 5.43 -2.26 -19.42
N THR A 166 5.88 -1.96 -18.21
CA THR A 166 7.30 -1.73 -17.87
C THR A 166 7.94 -2.93 -17.21
N ALA A 167 7.19 -4.03 -17.05
CA ALA A 167 7.71 -5.23 -16.44
C ALA A 167 8.98 -5.73 -17.13
N THR A 168 9.95 -6.18 -16.33
CA THR A 168 11.24 -6.68 -16.86
C THR A 168 11.15 -8.12 -17.36
N ASP A 169 10.08 -8.83 -17.03
CA ASP A 169 9.79 -10.21 -17.43
C ASP A 169 8.28 -10.34 -17.68
N ASP A 170 7.90 -11.17 -18.65
CA ASP A 170 6.53 -11.36 -19.10
C ASP A 170 5.57 -11.86 -18.01
N ARG A 171 6.08 -12.47 -16.95
CA ARG A 171 5.31 -12.95 -15.79
C ARG A 171 5.04 -11.87 -14.74
N LEU A 172 5.73 -10.73 -14.81
CA LEU A 172 5.69 -9.67 -13.79
C LEU A 172 4.72 -8.53 -14.12
N GLY A 173 4.14 -8.55 -15.32
CA GLY A 173 3.32 -7.49 -15.86
C GLY A 173 2.27 -8.01 -16.82
N THR A 174 1.27 -7.18 -17.03
CA THR A 174 0.16 -7.44 -17.95
C THR A 174 0.63 -7.39 -19.41
N GLY A 175 1.74 -6.72 -19.72
CA GLY A 175 2.17 -6.46 -21.09
C GLY A 175 1.25 -5.51 -21.87
N LYS A 176 0.30 -4.86 -21.17
CA LYS A 176 -0.70 -3.97 -21.77
C LYS A 176 -0.48 -2.53 -21.33
N TYR A 177 -0.68 -1.62 -22.28
CA TYR A 177 -1.00 -0.23 -21.97
C TYR A 177 -2.46 -0.15 -21.59
N SER A 178 -2.71 0.33 -20.36
CA SER A 178 -4.07 0.43 -19.84
C SER A 178 -4.31 1.82 -19.26
N ALA A 179 -5.54 2.30 -19.36
CA ALA A 179 -5.91 3.62 -18.84
C ALA A 179 -7.36 3.63 -18.36
N GLY A 180 -7.67 4.59 -17.49
CA GLY A 180 -9.04 4.81 -17.06
C GLY A 180 -9.17 5.90 -16.00
N PRO A 181 -10.33 6.00 -15.33
CA PRO A 181 -10.57 7.00 -14.32
C PRO A 181 -10.05 6.57 -12.94
N MET A 182 -9.76 7.56 -12.09
CA MET A 182 -9.79 7.37 -10.64
C MET A 182 -10.50 8.51 -9.92
N ALA A 183 -10.94 8.19 -8.71
CA ALA A 183 -11.44 9.16 -7.75
C ALA A 183 -11.01 8.76 -6.34
N LEU A 184 -10.94 9.75 -5.45
CA LEU A 184 -10.74 9.55 -4.03
C LEU A 184 -11.65 10.48 -3.24
N ALA A 185 -12.09 10.00 -2.08
CA ALA A 185 -12.81 10.79 -1.10
C ALA A 185 -12.45 10.29 0.29
N ILE A 186 -11.97 11.19 1.15
CA ILE A 186 -11.54 10.86 2.51
C ILE A 186 -12.08 11.92 3.45
N ASN A 187 -12.66 11.45 4.55
CA ASN A 187 -13.06 12.27 5.67
C ASN A 187 -12.02 12.11 6.79
N ILE A 188 -11.45 13.23 7.24
CA ILE A 188 -10.39 13.32 8.24
C ILE A 188 -10.96 14.16 9.39
N THR A 189 -11.36 13.47 10.46
CA THR A 189 -11.87 14.08 11.70
C THR A 189 -10.84 13.94 12.82
N ASP A 190 -11.18 14.42 14.01
CA ASP A 190 -10.33 14.32 15.20
C ASP A 190 -10.17 12.87 15.69
N ASP A 191 -11.21 12.03 15.51
CA ASP A 191 -11.24 10.66 16.00
C ASP A 191 -11.07 9.61 14.89
N TRP A 192 -11.44 9.93 13.65
CA TRP A 192 -11.53 8.96 12.56
C TRP A 192 -11.03 9.51 11.23
N ILE A 193 -10.36 8.64 10.48
CA ILE A 193 -10.05 8.81 9.07
C ILE A 193 -10.76 7.68 8.32
N PHE A 194 -11.71 8.03 7.46
CA PHE A 194 -12.44 7.05 6.66
C PHE A 194 -12.63 7.52 5.23
N GLY A 195 -12.65 6.61 4.28
CA GLY A 195 -12.85 6.96 2.88
C GLY A 195 -12.36 5.89 1.94
N GLY A 196 -12.00 6.29 0.72
CA GLY A 196 -11.39 5.38 -0.22
C GLY A 196 -10.85 6.04 -1.47
N VAL A 197 -10.16 5.23 -2.26
CA VAL A 197 -9.63 5.51 -3.58
C VAL A 197 -10.15 4.43 -4.51
N GLY A 198 -10.89 4.82 -5.54
CA GLY A 198 -11.36 3.92 -6.59
C GLY A 198 -10.68 4.24 -7.91
N GLN A 199 -10.26 3.21 -8.62
CA GLN A 199 -9.64 3.32 -9.93
C GLN A 199 -10.03 2.13 -10.81
N HIS A 200 -10.05 2.37 -12.11
CA HIS A 200 -10.41 1.37 -13.10
C HIS A 200 -9.49 1.48 -14.32
N TRP A 201 -9.10 0.35 -14.90
CA TRP A 201 -8.27 0.30 -16.10
C TRP A 201 -8.87 -0.59 -17.17
N TRP A 202 -8.84 -0.09 -18.41
CA TRP A 202 -9.02 -0.87 -19.63
C TRP A 202 -7.70 -0.91 -20.40
N SER A 203 -7.29 -2.09 -20.89
CA SER A 203 -6.24 -2.19 -21.89
C SER A 203 -6.72 -1.57 -23.21
N PHE A 204 -5.80 -0.93 -23.93
CA PHE A 204 -6.08 -0.37 -25.26
C PHE A 204 -4.97 -0.66 -26.28
N ALA A 205 -3.81 -1.11 -25.82
CA ALA A 205 -2.69 -1.56 -26.65
C ALA A 205 -1.79 -2.49 -25.82
N GLY A 206 -0.89 -3.21 -26.46
CA GLY A 206 0.07 -4.10 -25.81
C GLY A 206 0.22 -5.41 -26.55
N ASP A 207 0.93 -6.35 -25.92
CA ASP A 207 1.17 -7.67 -26.50
C ASP A 207 -0.01 -8.59 -26.22
N ASP A 208 -0.50 -9.28 -27.25
CA ASP A 208 -1.59 -10.27 -27.13
C ASP A 208 -1.07 -11.67 -26.84
N THR A 209 0.25 -11.85 -26.81
CA THR A 209 0.90 -13.10 -26.42
C THR A 209 2.02 -12.85 -25.41
N LYS A 210 2.33 -13.88 -24.62
CA LYS A 210 3.47 -13.92 -23.70
C LYS A 210 4.31 -15.16 -23.95
N ASN A 211 5.62 -15.05 -23.75
CA ASN A 211 6.49 -16.21 -23.81
C ASN A 211 6.45 -16.95 -22.48
N VAL A 212 6.27 -18.25 -22.56
CA VAL A 212 6.27 -19.17 -21.43
C VAL A 212 7.42 -20.15 -21.62
N ASP A 213 8.29 -20.23 -20.64
CA ASP A 213 9.28 -21.29 -20.54
C ASP A 213 8.60 -22.60 -20.07
N THR A 214 8.80 -23.68 -20.81
CA THR A 214 8.29 -25.02 -20.48
C THR A 214 9.40 -26.05 -20.58
N SER A 215 9.19 -27.25 -20.03
CA SER A 215 10.12 -28.38 -20.18
C SER A 215 10.37 -28.81 -21.65
N PHE A 216 9.56 -28.34 -22.59
CA PHE A 216 9.68 -28.61 -24.03
C PHE A 216 10.25 -27.43 -24.83
N GLY A 217 10.63 -26.33 -24.16
CA GLY A 217 11.09 -25.08 -24.76
C GLY A 217 10.10 -23.93 -24.60
N LYS A 218 10.41 -22.78 -25.19
CA LYS A 218 9.55 -21.58 -25.15
C LYS A 218 8.30 -21.76 -26.00
N VAL A 219 7.14 -21.55 -25.40
CA VAL A 219 5.82 -21.56 -26.05
C VAL A 219 5.20 -20.18 -25.95
N GLN A 220 4.44 -19.77 -26.97
CA GLN A 220 3.63 -18.55 -26.88
C GLN A 220 2.24 -18.92 -26.35
N ALA A 221 1.82 -18.22 -25.30
CA ALA A 221 0.47 -18.30 -24.75
C ALA A 221 -0.26 -16.98 -24.98
N ASP A 222 -1.58 -17.03 -25.07
CA ASP A 222 -2.42 -15.84 -25.16
C ASP A 222 -2.28 -15.01 -23.88
N ARG A 223 -2.30 -13.69 -24.04
CA ARG A 223 -2.22 -12.71 -22.95
C ARG A 223 -3.58 -12.00 -22.83
N PRO A 224 -4.26 -12.14 -21.69
CA PRO A 224 -5.58 -11.55 -21.50
C PRO A 224 -5.51 -10.02 -21.57
N ASP A 225 -6.63 -9.41 -21.92
CA ASP A 225 -6.80 -7.97 -21.80
C ASP A 225 -6.84 -7.53 -20.32
N VAL A 226 -6.79 -6.22 -20.08
CA VAL A 226 -6.93 -5.65 -18.74
C VAL A 226 -8.30 -5.01 -18.65
N ASN A 227 -9.12 -5.50 -17.73
CA ASN A 227 -10.35 -4.85 -17.30
C ASN A 227 -10.44 -5.03 -15.79
N LEU A 228 -9.85 -4.08 -15.05
CA LEU A 228 -9.55 -4.25 -13.63
C LEU A 228 -10.06 -3.06 -12.83
N THR A 229 -10.82 -3.36 -11.77
CA THR A 229 -11.22 -2.37 -10.76
C THR A 229 -10.40 -2.58 -9.49
N ASP A 230 -9.83 -1.50 -8.97
CA ASP A 230 -9.17 -1.49 -7.66
C ASP A 230 -9.82 -0.41 -6.79
N PHE A 231 -10.29 -0.83 -5.62
CA PHE A 231 -10.90 0.04 -4.62
C PHE A 231 -10.20 -0.13 -3.28
N GLN A 232 -9.40 0.86 -2.91
CA GLN A 232 -8.80 0.95 -1.59
C GLN A 232 -9.78 1.63 -0.64
N TYR A 233 -10.30 0.90 0.35
CA TYR A 233 -11.03 1.53 1.45
C TYR A 233 -10.07 1.84 2.59
N ILE A 234 -10.31 2.94 3.29
CA ILE A 234 -9.49 3.42 4.40
C ILE A 234 -10.39 3.53 5.61
N VAL A 235 -10.00 2.87 6.70
CA VAL A 235 -10.66 3.04 8.01
C VAL A 235 -9.57 3.05 9.07
N ARG A 236 -9.40 4.20 9.74
CA ARG A 236 -8.43 4.38 10.82
C ARG A 236 -9.05 5.18 11.97
N TYR A 237 -8.92 4.65 13.18
CA TYR A 237 -9.19 5.34 14.43
C TYR A 237 -7.93 6.07 14.90
N ARG A 238 -8.07 7.34 15.29
CA ARG A 238 -6.99 8.19 15.79
C ARG A 238 -6.83 7.96 17.29
N TYR A 239 -5.96 7.01 17.65
CA TYR A 239 -5.66 6.73 19.06
C TYR A 239 -4.91 7.89 19.73
N SER A 240 -4.07 8.59 18.97
CA SER A 240 -3.37 9.80 19.43
C SER A 240 -3.11 10.74 18.24
N ALA A 241 -2.49 11.90 18.51
CA ALA A 241 -2.06 12.81 17.45
C ALA A 241 -1.07 12.19 16.44
N LEU A 242 -0.34 11.13 16.85
CA LEU A 242 0.69 10.50 16.03
C LEU A 242 0.34 9.07 15.61
N THR A 243 -0.57 8.40 16.33
CA THR A 243 -0.83 6.98 16.19
C THR A 243 -2.26 6.72 15.74
N ASN A 244 -2.39 5.93 14.68
CA ASN A 244 -3.66 5.46 14.16
C ASN A 244 -3.75 3.94 14.27
N ILE A 245 -4.95 3.42 14.50
CA ILE A 245 -5.28 1.99 14.48
C ILE A 245 -6.29 1.76 13.37
N GLY A 246 -6.00 0.84 12.46
CA GLY A 246 -6.85 0.56 11.30
C GLY A 246 -6.02 0.12 10.10
N ALA A 247 -6.63 0.11 8.91
CA ALA A 247 -5.97 -0.36 7.71
C ALA A 247 -6.49 0.34 6.45
N ALA A 248 -5.75 0.15 5.35
CA ALA A 248 -6.14 0.60 4.02
C ALA A 248 -5.94 -0.52 2.97
N PRO A 249 -6.69 -1.63 3.03
CA PRO A 249 -6.55 -2.73 2.09
C PRO A 249 -7.23 -2.41 0.75
N ASN A 250 -6.88 -3.20 -0.27
CA ASN A 250 -7.30 -3.00 -1.66
C ASN A 250 -8.24 -4.12 -2.09
N VAL A 251 -9.49 -3.78 -2.39
CA VAL A 251 -10.45 -4.69 -3.02
C VAL A 251 -10.23 -4.64 -4.53
N GLN A 252 -10.12 -5.81 -5.16
CA GLN A 252 -9.88 -5.89 -6.60
C GLN A 252 -10.94 -6.77 -7.26
N TYR A 253 -11.41 -6.34 -8.43
CA TYR A 253 -12.30 -7.14 -9.27
C TYR A 253 -11.74 -7.16 -10.69
N ASN A 254 -11.36 -8.35 -11.15
CA ASN A 254 -10.93 -8.60 -12.52
C ASN A 254 -12.15 -9.00 -13.35
N TRP A 255 -12.51 -8.16 -14.32
CA TRP A 255 -13.66 -8.37 -15.19
C TRP A 255 -13.38 -9.30 -16.37
N GLU A 256 -12.11 -9.60 -16.65
CA GLU A 256 -11.77 -10.60 -17.68
C GLU A 256 -11.90 -12.03 -17.15
N THR A 257 -11.65 -12.23 -15.86
CA THR A 257 -11.71 -13.55 -15.20
C THR A 257 -12.92 -13.71 -14.26
N ASP A 258 -13.70 -12.66 -14.04
CA ASP A 258 -14.82 -12.61 -13.09
C ASP A 258 -14.42 -12.92 -11.62
N GLU A 259 -13.19 -12.57 -11.25
CA GLU A 259 -12.62 -12.84 -9.92
C GLU A 259 -12.66 -11.61 -9.00
N LEU A 260 -13.07 -11.85 -7.75
CA LEU A 260 -13.07 -10.85 -6.69
C LEU A 260 -12.01 -11.19 -5.63
N SER A 261 -11.17 -10.21 -5.30
CA SER A 261 -10.29 -10.24 -4.13
C SER A 261 -10.78 -9.24 -3.08
N LEU A 262 -11.21 -9.74 -1.93
CA LEU A 262 -11.76 -8.95 -0.81
C LEU A 262 -10.94 -9.13 0.47
N PRO A 263 -9.91 -8.32 0.70
CA PRO A 263 -9.18 -8.30 1.96
C PRO A 263 -9.89 -7.53 3.06
N LEU A 264 -9.79 -8.05 4.28
CA LEU A 264 -10.08 -7.39 5.54
C LEU A 264 -8.76 -7.07 6.24
N GLY A 265 -8.49 -5.78 6.44
CA GLY A 265 -7.26 -5.31 7.04
C GLY A 265 -7.41 -4.85 8.49
N LEU A 266 -6.38 -5.12 9.29
CA LEU A 266 -6.16 -4.48 10.58
C LEU A 266 -4.68 -4.10 10.72
N GLY A 267 -4.39 -2.99 11.37
CA GLY A 267 -3.01 -2.57 11.55
C GLY A 267 -2.91 -1.35 12.44
N PHE A 268 -1.73 -0.76 12.41
CA PHE A 268 -1.48 0.52 13.02
C PHE A 268 -0.42 1.27 12.23
N ASP A 269 -0.45 2.59 12.36
CA ASP A 269 0.67 3.43 11.98
C ASP A 269 0.97 4.46 13.04
N THR A 270 2.22 4.84 13.11
CA THR A 270 2.67 5.91 13.99
C THR A 270 3.69 6.78 13.30
N MET A 271 3.85 7.98 13.82
CA MET A 271 4.83 8.94 13.35
C MET A 271 5.98 9.09 14.35
N GLY A 272 7.19 9.17 13.82
CA GLY A 272 8.40 9.49 14.57
C GLY A 272 9.35 10.36 13.76
N LYS A 273 10.60 10.43 14.21
CA LYS A 273 11.68 11.16 13.55
C LYS A 273 12.94 10.28 13.48
N ILE A 274 13.64 10.30 12.35
CA ILE A 274 15.03 9.84 12.25
C ILE A 274 15.90 11.07 12.05
N GLY A 275 16.66 11.44 13.09
CA GLY A 275 17.34 12.73 13.14
C GLY A 275 16.32 13.88 13.07
N ARG A 276 16.38 14.69 12.00
CA ARG A 276 15.44 15.78 11.74
C ARG A 276 14.32 15.41 10.77
N LEU A 277 14.37 14.22 10.18
CA LEU A 277 13.44 13.78 9.14
C LEU A 277 12.18 13.17 9.79
N PRO A 278 11.00 13.79 9.62
CA PRO A 278 9.75 13.20 10.09
C PRO A 278 9.37 12.02 9.21
N ILE A 279 8.98 10.92 9.84
CA ILE A 279 8.71 9.64 9.18
C ILE A 279 7.45 9.02 9.78
N LYS A 280 6.55 8.57 8.91
CA LYS A 280 5.46 7.66 9.27
C LYS A 280 5.87 6.23 8.96
N PHE A 281 5.58 5.31 9.87
CA PHE A 281 5.76 3.88 9.63
C PHE A 281 4.56 3.11 10.17
N GLY A 282 4.29 1.96 9.60
CA GLY A 282 3.13 1.16 9.99
C GLY A 282 3.25 -0.28 9.53
N ALA A 283 2.36 -1.08 10.11
CA ALA A 283 2.19 -2.47 9.77
C ALA A 283 0.69 -2.77 9.69
N GLU A 284 0.28 -3.45 8.64
CA GLU A 284 -1.08 -3.93 8.45
C GLU A 284 -1.03 -5.43 8.12
N ILE A 285 -1.95 -6.19 8.69
CA ILE A 285 -2.23 -7.57 8.32
C ILE A 285 -3.58 -7.59 7.60
N HIS A 286 -3.62 -8.19 6.41
CA HIS A 286 -4.83 -8.34 5.61
C HIS A 286 -5.13 -9.83 5.47
N TYR A 287 -6.38 -10.19 5.76
CA TYR A 287 -6.94 -11.52 5.52
C TYR A 287 -7.90 -11.44 4.34
N TYR A 288 -7.74 -12.29 3.33
CA TYR A 288 -8.60 -12.31 2.16
C TYR A 288 -9.82 -13.18 2.42
N ALA A 289 -10.97 -12.53 2.62
CA ALA A 289 -12.23 -13.21 2.87
C ALA A 289 -12.84 -13.80 1.59
N VAL A 290 -12.48 -13.23 0.43
CA VAL A 290 -12.80 -13.74 -0.91
C VAL A 290 -11.54 -13.59 -1.76
N GLN A 291 -11.24 -14.62 -2.54
CA GLN A 291 -10.10 -14.73 -3.44
C GLN A 291 -10.41 -15.82 -4.47
N ASP A 292 -9.60 -15.91 -5.52
CA ASP A 292 -9.72 -16.92 -6.57
C ASP A 292 -9.40 -18.34 -6.04
N ASP A 293 -10.26 -19.31 -6.33
CA ASP A 293 -10.11 -20.70 -5.89
C ASP A 293 -8.88 -21.38 -6.53
N ASP A 294 -8.52 -21.02 -7.77
CA ASP A 294 -7.38 -21.62 -8.49
C ASP A 294 -6.04 -21.12 -7.93
N PHE A 295 -5.91 -19.80 -7.79
CA PHE A 295 -4.74 -19.16 -7.19
C PHE A 295 -5.03 -17.74 -6.72
N GLY A 296 -4.95 -17.51 -5.41
CA GLY A 296 -5.13 -16.16 -4.87
C GLY A 296 -4.51 -15.94 -3.49
N PRO A 297 -4.49 -14.69 -3.05
CA PRO A 297 -3.91 -14.32 -1.77
C PRO A 297 -4.79 -14.78 -0.61
N ASP A 298 -4.21 -15.39 0.42
CA ASP A 298 -4.89 -15.75 1.69
C ASP A 298 -4.58 -14.71 2.78
N TRP A 299 -3.30 -14.40 2.96
CA TRP A 299 -2.83 -13.41 3.92
C TRP A 299 -1.82 -12.47 3.29
N ARG A 300 -1.84 -11.21 3.73
CA ARG A 300 -0.81 -10.22 3.39
C ARG A 300 -0.34 -9.48 4.63
N LEU A 301 0.97 -9.47 4.84
CA LEU A 301 1.63 -8.55 5.77
C LEU A 301 2.15 -7.36 4.96
N ARG A 302 1.67 -6.17 5.30
CA ARG A 302 2.10 -4.91 4.70
C ARG A 302 2.91 -4.13 5.73
N LEU A 303 4.15 -3.82 5.37
CA LEU A 303 5.01 -2.91 6.12
C LEU A 303 5.24 -1.66 5.28
N TYR A 304 5.12 -0.47 5.86
CA TYR A 304 5.42 0.75 5.14
C TYR A 304 6.22 1.76 5.95
N PHE A 305 7.01 2.53 5.21
CA PHE A 305 7.87 3.58 5.68
C PHE A 305 7.72 4.78 4.75
N VAL A 306 7.37 5.94 5.33
CA VAL A 306 6.96 7.13 4.61
C VAL A 306 7.72 8.34 5.14
N PRO A 307 8.93 8.63 4.62
CA PRO A 307 9.65 9.85 4.94
C PRO A 307 9.00 11.06 4.29
N VAL A 308 8.96 12.17 5.02
CA VAL A 308 8.56 13.48 4.48
C VAL A 308 9.72 14.07 3.72
N LEU A 309 9.53 14.34 2.42
CA LEU A 309 10.52 14.97 1.58
C LEU A 309 10.33 16.49 1.54
N PRO A 310 11.42 17.28 1.44
CA PRO A 310 11.31 18.71 1.19
C PRO A 310 10.59 18.95 -0.14
N SER A 311 9.42 19.59 -0.09
CA SER A 311 8.72 19.98 -1.32
C SER A 311 9.39 21.21 -1.96
N PRO A 312 9.73 21.17 -3.26
CA PRO A 312 10.35 22.30 -3.94
C PRO A 312 9.47 23.55 -3.85
N GLY A 313 10.08 24.73 -3.64
CA GLY A 313 9.32 25.98 -3.47
C GLY A 313 8.42 26.33 -4.65
N TRP A 314 8.78 25.91 -5.87
CA TRP A 314 7.97 26.11 -7.07
C TRP A 314 6.70 25.26 -7.10
N SER A 315 6.71 24.06 -6.50
CA SER A 315 5.53 23.17 -6.46
C SER A 315 4.37 23.73 -5.61
N LYS A 316 4.67 24.71 -4.75
CA LYS A 316 3.71 25.36 -3.84
C LYS A 316 3.05 26.61 -4.44
N LYS A 317 3.58 27.12 -5.55
CA LYS A 317 3.04 28.32 -6.23
C LYS A 317 2.12 27.88 -7.36
N ALA A 318 1.04 28.62 -7.56
CA ALA A 318 0.16 28.41 -8.71
C ALA A 318 0.98 28.48 -10.01
N LEU A 319 0.85 27.44 -10.83
CA LEU A 319 1.51 27.35 -12.14
C LEU A 319 0.80 28.19 -13.21
N PHE A 320 -0.52 28.37 -13.04
CA PHE A 320 -1.41 29.11 -13.93
C PHE A 320 -2.20 30.17 -13.17
#